data_AF-A0A401FI93-F1
#
_entry.id   AF-A0A401FI93-F1
#
_cell.length_a   1.000
_cell.length_b   1.000
_cell.length_c   1.000
_cell.angle_alpha   90.00
_cell.angle_beta   90.00
_cell.angle_gamma   90.00
#
_symmetry.space_group_name_H-M   'P 1'
#
loop_
_entity.id
_entity.type
_entity.pdbx_description
1 polymer ?
#
loop_
_entity_poly.entity_id
_entity_poly.type
_entity_poly.pdbx_seq_one_letter_code
_entity_poly.pdbx_strand_id
1 'polypeptide(L)'
;MTDVQRNGTYKIANVGTANNDKTVTYKQPSWTQYKVGRQVTDSTPYKDATFKIDQVGTRTRENDTWVHITATDSKNSAADGWILASGLTDAEAPIPNDSVQIRFVTNTGTEIKVANYQVPGAAKNTQLGNGTTLPQQHINGIESLAATSLAGTGYQLNNDGKLTQAQQIDLSKAVTGGTINVKVTKESTNQAFSNITLNTSSTASPGETVNTENGEAPINSNAFGYSEDGNKVVANNLPVLKSNALSNIKGDSGQNVSEAAIKSSLADQGLIDFYVVYQNGLATKGFVTDNGLKLSGGQYEIWHYTYKGVSGDLNVGSTNVNVNYEVLKKKVPFGKWIQPTSGSNSWKNVFGTI
;
A
#
# COMPACT_ATOMS: atom_id res chain seq x y z
N MET A 1 -11.36 -35.07 16.97
CA MET A 1 -10.89 -33.68 17.12
C MET A 1 -10.33 -33.23 15.80
N THR A 2 -10.76 -32.07 15.30
CA THR A 2 -10.25 -31.50 14.04
C THR A 2 -8.95 -30.73 14.27
N ASP A 3 -8.18 -30.45 13.21
CA ASP A 3 -6.95 -29.64 13.32
C ASP A 3 -7.24 -28.21 13.76
N VAL A 4 -8.41 -27.67 13.35
CA VAL A 4 -8.91 -26.37 13.82
C VAL A 4 -9.11 -26.39 15.34
N GLN A 5 -9.76 -27.43 15.87
CA GLN A 5 -9.96 -27.59 17.31
C GLN A 5 -8.64 -27.74 18.09
N ARG A 6 -7.68 -28.46 17.52
CA ARG A 6 -6.37 -28.68 18.14
C ARG A 6 -5.54 -27.41 18.27
N ASN A 7 -5.57 -26.56 17.23
CA ASN A 7 -4.68 -25.41 17.13
C ASN A 7 -5.34 -24.10 17.57
N GLY A 8 -6.68 -24.05 17.59
CA GLY A 8 -7.48 -22.88 17.98
C GLY A 8 -7.29 -22.48 19.44
N THR A 9 -7.66 -21.24 19.74
CA THR A 9 -7.75 -20.69 21.10
C THR A 9 -9.19 -20.20 21.26
N TYR A 10 -9.82 -20.49 22.39
CA TYR A 10 -11.26 -20.31 22.58
C TYR A 10 -11.59 -19.46 23.81
N LYS A 11 -12.78 -18.86 23.81
CA LYS A 11 -13.42 -18.25 24.98
C LYS A 11 -14.79 -18.89 25.22
N ILE A 12 -15.27 -18.84 26.46
CA ILE A 12 -16.68 -19.14 26.77
C ILE A 12 -17.52 -18.03 26.15
N ALA A 13 -18.42 -18.39 25.23
CA ALA A 13 -19.16 -17.43 24.41
C ALA A 13 -20.08 -16.55 25.25
N ASN A 14 -20.71 -17.11 26.29
CA ASN A 14 -21.57 -16.38 27.21
C ASN A 14 -21.27 -16.80 28.65
N VAL A 15 -20.61 -15.92 29.40
CA VAL A 15 -20.29 -16.15 30.81
C VAL A 15 -21.47 -15.88 31.75
N GLY A 16 -21.45 -16.48 32.93
CA GLY A 16 -22.48 -16.33 33.95
C GLY A 16 -22.69 -17.60 34.77
N THR A 17 -23.87 -17.73 35.37
CA THR A 17 -24.22 -18.82 36.30
C THR A 17 -25.18 -19.85 35.73
N ALA A 18 -25.62 -19.66 34.47
CA ALA A 18 -26.61 -20.52 33.84
C ALA A 18 -26.11 -21.97 33.69
N ASN A 19 -26.96 -22.92 34.07
CA ASN A 19 -26.70 -24.35 33.93
C ASN A 19 -27.35 -24.87 32.63
N ASN A 20 -26.76 -24.51 31.49
CA ASN A 20 -27.31 -24.75 30.14
C ASN A 20 -26.31 -25.46 29.21
N ASP A 21 -25.31 -26.14 29.78
CA ASP A 21 -24.21 -26.83 29.09
C ASP A 21 -23.25 -25.92 28.29
N LYS A 22 -23.54 -24.61 28.17
CA LYS A 22 -22.81 -23.63 27.34
C LYS A 22 -22.17 -22.49 28.11
N THR A 23 -22.62 -22.22 29.32
CA THR A 23 -22.19 -21.04 30.11
C THR A 23 -21.13 -21.40 31.15
N VAL A 24 -21.07 -22.64 31.61
CA VAL A 24 -20.14 -23.12 32.64
C VAL A 24 -19.49 -24.43 32.20
N THR A 25 -18.41 -24.83 32.86
CA THR A 25 -17.76 -26.12 32.62
C THR A 25 -18.20 -27.19 33.62
N TYR A 26 -17.99 -28.45 33.25
CA TYR A 26 -18.44 -29.65 33.95
C TYR A 26 -17.29 -30.62 34.15
N LYS A 27 -17.32 -31.43 35.22
CA LYS A 27 -16.27 -32.42 35.48
C LYS A 27 -16.22 -33.54 34.44
N GLN A 28 -17.35 -33.81 33.80
CA GLN A 28 -17.58 -34.71 32.68
C GLN A 28 -18.71 -34.13 31.82
N PRO A 29 -18.90 -34.58 30.57
CA PRO A 29 -20.07 -34.18 29.78
C PRO A 29 -21.36 -34.38 30.58
N SER A 30 -22.24 -33.40 30.54
CA SER A 30 -23.46 -33.37 31.36
C SER A 30 -24.28 -34.67 31.17
N TRP A 31 -24.90 -35.18 32.23
CA TRP A 31 -25.74 -36.40 32.22
C TRP A 31 -25.04 -37.72 31.81
N THR A 32 -23.70 -37.78 31.79
CA THR A 32 -22.97 -39.02 31.47
C THR A 32 -22.55 -39.84 32.70
N GLN A 33 -22.48 -39.24 33.88
CA GLN A 33 -22.10 -39.93 35.13
C GLN A 33 -22.97 -39.51 36.32
N TYR A 34 -23.33 -40.49 37.15
CA TYR A 34 -24.14 -40.26 38.34
C TYR A 34 -23.36 -39.47 39.40
N LYS A 35 -23.98 -38.41 39.95
CA LYS A 35 -23.41 -37.49 40.96
C LYS A 35 -22.21 -36.67 40.51
N VAL A 36 -21.90 -36.63 39.21
CA VAL A 36 -20.86 -35.76 38.65
C VAL A 36 -21.51 -34.50 38.10
N GLY A 37 -21.07 -33.34 38.61
CA GLY A 37 -21.70 -32.05 38.33
C GLY A 37 -20.77 -31.04 37.65
N ARG A 38 -21.15 -29.77 37.81
CA ARG A 38 -20.39 -28.62 37.32
C ARG A 38 -18.97 -28.59 37.91
N GLN A 39 -18.02 -28.20 37.08
CA GLN A 39 -16.67 -27.86 37.51
C GLN A 39 -16.67 -26.46 38.13
N VAL A 40 -17.27 -25.48 37.44
CA VAL A 40 -17.51 -24.13 37.97
C VAL A 40 -19.00 -23.82 37.97
N THR A 41 -19.47 -23.11 39.00
CA THR A 41 -20.89 -22.69 39.09
C THR A 41 -21.14 -21.29 38.58
N ASP A 42 -20.07 -20.50 38.39
CA ASP A 42 -20.07 -19.16 37.84
C ASP A 42 -18.85 -19.00 36.95
N SER A 43 -19.06 -18.67 35.67
CA SER A 43 -17.98 -18.43 34.72
C SER A 43 -17.66 -16.94 34.50
N THR A 44 -18.38 -16.03 35.17
CA THR A 44 -18.15 -14.58 35.08
C THR A 44 -16.69 -14.16 35.28
N PRO A 45 -15.91 -14.76 36.21
CA PRO A 45 -14.50 -14.43 36.38
C PRO A 45 -13.62 -14.73 35.15
N TYR A 46 -14.08 -15.59 34.24
CA TYR A 46 -13.31 -16.09 33.09
C TYR A 46 -13.68 -15.40 31.77
N LYS A 47 -14.38 -14.24 31.79
CA LYS A 47 -14.82 -13.53 30.57
C LYS A 47 -13.70 -13.27 29.56
N ASP A 48 -12.48 -13.01 30.05
CA ASP A 48 -11.29 -12.72 29.25
C ASP A 48 -10.30 -13.89 29.22
N ALA A 49 -10.61 -14.99 29.91
CA ALA A 49 -9.78 -16.19 29.89
C ALA A 49 -9.84 -16.83 28.50
N THR A 50 -8.70 -17.40 28.10
CA THR A 50 -8.61 -18.15 26.85
C THR A 50 -8.24 -19.59 27.14
N PHE A 51 -8.71 -20.50 26.29
CA PHE A 51 -8.61 -21.93 26.51
C PHE A 51 -8.17 -22.68 25.25
N LYS A 52 -7.54 -23.84 25.44
CA LYS A 52 -7.27 -24.84 24.41
C LYS A 52 -8.23 -26.03 24.56
N ILE A 53 -8.50 -26.71 23.46
CA ILE A 53 -9.24 -27.98 23.47
C ILE A 53 -8.22 -29.12 23.44
N ASP A 54 -8.24 -29.97 24.45
CA ASP A 54 -7.37 -31.14 24.58
C ASP A 54 -8.14 -32.47 24.40
N GLN A 55 -9.45 -32.48 24.62
CA GLN A 55 -10.30 -33.65 24.39
C GLN A 55 -11.63 -33.31 23.73
N VAL A 56 -12.18 -34.29 23.00
CA VAL A 56 -13.50 -34.21 22.37
C VAL A 56 -14.27 -35.48 22.66
N GLY A 57 -15.52 -35.34 23.07
CA GLY A 57 -16.47 -36.42 23.34
C GLY A 57 -17.80 -36.16 22.64
N THR A 58 -18.57 -37.21 22.42
CA THR A 58 -19.93 -37.11 21.85
C THR A 58 -20.89 -37.85 22.76
N ARG A 59 -22.01 -37.22 23.15
CA ARG A 59 -23.10 -37.95 23.82
C ARG A 59 -23.96 -38.59 22.74
N THR A 60 -24.02 -39.91 22.72
CA THR A 60 -24.69 -40.67 21.66
C THR A 60 -26.20 -40.50 21.65
N ARG A 61 -26.82 -40.21 22.80
CA ARG A 61 -28.28 -40.04 22.92
C ARG A 61 -28.75 -38.69 22.38
N GLU A 62 -28.00 -37.63 22.68
CA GLU A 62 -28.31 -36.25 22.27
C GLU A 62 -27.62 -35.85 20.95
N ASN A 63 -26.69 -36.68 20.47
CA ASN A 63 -25.87 -36.48 19.28
C ASN A 63 -25.15 -35.11 19.29
N ASP A 64 -24.62 -34.73 20.45
CA ASP A 64 -23.97 -33.44 20.65
C ASP A 64 -22.49 -33.58 21.00
N THR A 65 -21.69 -32.58 20.61
CA THR A 65 -20.24 -32.60 20.79
C THR A 65 -19.84 -31.81 22.02
N TRP A 66 -19.15 -32.47 22.92
CA TRP A 66 -18.53 -31.91 24.11
C TRP A 66 -17.02 -31.81 23.91
N VAL A 67 -16.43 -30.78 24.48
CA VAL A 67 -14.99 -30.57 24.44
C VAL A 67 -14.49 -30.33 25.85
N HIS A 68 -13.33 -30.87 26.18
CA HIS A 68 -12.61 -30.50 27.38
C HIS A 68 -11.75 -29.29 27.06
N ILE A 69 -11.79 -28.28 27.93
CA ILE A 69 -11.03 -27.06 27.79
C ILE A 69 -9.98 -26.93 28.90
N THR A 70 -8.81 -26.42 28.54
CA THR A 70 -7.71 -26.14 29.46
C THR A 70 -7.28 -24.68 29.32
N ALA A 71 -7.14 -23.98 30.44
CA ALA A 71 -6.79 -22.58 30.45
C ALA A 71 -5.37 -22.35 29.92
N THR A 72 -5.19 -21.33 29.08
CA THR A 72 -3.85 -20.92 28.60
C THR A 72 -3.02 -20.22 29.68
N ASP A 73 -3.68 -19.66 30.69
CA ASP A 73 -3.09 -19.02 31.87
C ASP A 73 -3.52 -19.80 33.11
N SER A 74 -2.54 -20.31 33.87
CA SER A 74 -2.77 -21.20 35.01
C SER A 74 -3.63 -20.58 36.11
N LYS A 75 -3.72 -19.24 36.21
CA LYS A 75 -4.62 -18.56 37.15
C LYS A 75 -6.11 -18.86 36.90
N ASN A 76 -6.45 -19.30 35.68
CA ASN A 76 -7.82 -19.61 35.25
C ASN A 76 -8.12 -21.11 35.23
N SER A 77 -7.18 -21.96 35.66
CA SER A 77 -7.29 -23.44 35.61
C SER A 77 -8.46 -24.02 36.41
N ALA A 78 -9.04 -23.26 37.34
CA ALA A 78 -10.26 -23.67 38.03
C ALA A 78 -11.44 -23.93 37.07
N ALA A 79 -11.46 -23.30 35.89
CA ALA A 79 -12.46 -23.51 34.85
C ALA A 79 -12.19 -24.72 33.96
N ASP A 80 -11.04 -25.40 34.07
CA ASP A 80 -10.68 -26.53 33.21
C ASP A 80 -11.71 -27.66 33.35
N GLY A 81 -12.34 -28.03 32.24
CA GLY A 81 -13.44 -28.99 32.27
C GLY A 81 -14.17 -29.14 30.94
N TRP A 82 -15.22 -29.94 30.95
CA TRP A 82 -16.06 -30.23 29.81
C TRP A 82 -17.11 -29.14 29.58
N ILE A 83 -17.31 -28.75 28.34
CA ILE A 83 -18.35 -27.82 27.90
C ILE A 83 -18.90 -28.27 26.55
N LEU A 84 -20.16 -27.93 26.26
CA LEU A 84 -20.69 -28.15 24.94
C LEU A 84 -19.93 -27.29 23.93
N ALA A 85 -19.49 -27.85 22.80
CA ALA A 85 -18.64 -27.14 21.83
C ALA A 85 -19.27 -25.83 21.33
N SER A 86 -20.60 -25.79 21.21
CA SER A 86 -21.36 -24.59 20.82
C SER A 86 -21.45 -23.51 21.90
N GLY A 87 -20.93 -23.75 23.11
CA GLY A 87 -20.74 -22.76 24.16
C GLY A 87 -19.43 -21.99 24.05
N LEU A 88 -18.58 -22.32 23.06
CA LEU A 88 -17.32 -21.65 22.80
C LEU A 88 -17.41 -20.74 21.58
N THR A 89 -16.59 -19.70 21.59
CA THR A 89 -16.26 -18.88 20.42
C THR A 89 -14.74 -18.89 20.25
N ASP A 90 -14.27 -18.68 19.02
CA ASP A 90 -12.86 -18.43 18.79
C ASP A 90 -12.42 -17.17 19.56
N ALA A 91 -11.27 -17.26 20.23
CA ALA A 91 -10.60 -16.11 20.79
C ALA A 91 -9.88 -15.36 19.65
N GLU A 92 -9.90 -14.02 19.70
CA GLU A 92 -8.97 -13.25 18.86
C GLU A 92 -7.53 -13.72 19.13
N ALA A 93 -6.74 -13.87 18.07
CA ALA A 93 -5.33 -14.21 18.21
C ALA A 93 -4.65 -13.18 19.12
N PRO A 94 -3.87 -13.61 20.12
CA PRO A 94 -3.19 -12.67 21.01
C PRO A 94 -2.25 -11.78 20.19
N ILE A 95 -2.25 -10.48 20.51
CA ILE A 95 -1.33 -9.51 19.89
C ILE A 95 0.08 -9.88 20.35
N PRO A 96 1.04 -10.11 19.43
CA PRO A 96 2.41 -10.41 19.82
C PRO A 96 3.01 -9.31 20.69
N ASN A 97 3.81 -9.70 21.69
CA ASN A 97 4.38 -8.77 22.68
C ASN A 97 5.26 -7.68 22.06
N ASP A 98 5.85 -7.95 20.90
CA ASP A 98 6.76 -7.06 20.16
C ASP A 98 6.04 -6.29 19.06
N SER A 99 4.71 -6.33 19.01
CA SER A 99 3.93 -5.81 17.88
C SER A 99 2.84 -4.86 18.32
N VAL A 100 2.52 -3.87 17.50
CA VAL A 100 1.32 -3.04 17.65
C VAL A 100 0.27 -3.50 16.65
N GLN A 101 -0.92 -3.86 17.11
CA GLN A 101 -2.03 -4.18 16.22
C GLN A 101 -2.63 -2.88 15.68
N ILE A 102 -2.54 -2.67 14.37
CA ILE A 102 -3.11 -1.54 13.66
C ILE A 102 -4.43 -1.98 13.04
N ARG A 103 -5.51 -1.31 13.42
CA ARG A 103 -6.82 -1.43 12.80
C ARG A 103 -7.02 -0.28 11.83
N PHE A 104 -7.06 -0.59 10.55
CA PHE A 104 -7.38 0.38 9.50
C PHE A 104 -8.89 0.60 9.49
N VAL A 105 -9.32 1.82 9.81
CA VAL A 105 -10.74 2.15 9.99
C VAL A 105 -11.14 3.34 9.11
N THR A 106 -12.39 3.38 8.67
CA THR A 106 -12.94 4.56 8.00
C THR A 106 -13.03 5.75 8.96
N ASN A 107 -13.33 6.94 8.44
CA ASN A 107 -13.60 8.13 9.27
C ASN A 107 -14.78 7.94 10.24
N THR A 108 -15.70 7.01 9.96
CA THR A 108 -16.83 6.65 10.83
C THR A 108 -16.50 5.54 11.83
N GLY A 109 -15.28 4.99 11.80
CA GLY A 109 -14.81 3.94 12.70
C GLY A 109 -15.08 2.51 12.22
N THR A 110 -15.55 2.32 10.99
CA THR A 110 -15.75 0.97 10.41
C THR A 110 -14.41 0.32 10.10
N GLU A 111 -14.17 -0.88 10.59
CA GLU A 111 -12.94 -1.64 10.32
C GLU A 111 -12.90 -2.13 8.87
N ILE A 112 -11.80 -1.83 8.17
CA ILE A 112 -11.52 -2.31 6.81
C ILE A 112 -10.55 -3.48 6.86
N LYS A 113 -9.51 -3.37 7.70
CA LYS A 113 -8.45 -4.37 7.80
C LYS A 113 -7.72 -4.27 9.14
N VAL A 114 -7.14 -5.38 9.58
CA VAL A 114 -6.24 -5.44 10.75
C VAL A 114 -4.89 -6.00 10.31
N ALA A 115 -3.80 -5.40 10.81
CA ALA A 115 -2.44 -5.87 10.60
C ALA A 115 -1.59 -5.62 11.84
N ASN A 116 -0.56 -6.43 12.06
CA ASN A 116 0.39 -6.25 13.16
C ASN A 116 1.66 -5.59 12.64
N TYR A 117 2.01 -4.43 13.20
CA TYR A 117 3.28 -3.77 12.98
C TYR A 117 4.31 -4.30 13.99
N GLN A 118 5.28 -5.08 13.52
CA GLN A 118 6.31 -5.66 14.37
C GLN A 118 7.42 -4.66 14.68
N VAL A 119 7.91 -4.70 15.92
CA VAL A 119 9.08 -3.97 16.40
C VAL A 119 10.08 -5.00 16.93
N PRO A 120 10.94 -5.55 16.05
CA PRO A 120 11.83 -6.65 16.42
C PRO A 120 12.67 -6.34 17.67
N GLY A 121 12.61 -7.24 18.64
CA GLY A 121 13.36 -7.12 19.90
C GLY A 121 12.73 -6.22 20.96
N ALA A 122 11.58 -5.60 20.70
CA ALA A 122 10.87 -4.82 21.71
C ALA A 122 10.16 -5.71 22.75
N ALA A 123 10.24 -5.31 24.02
CA ALA A 123 9.43 -5.89 25.08
C ALA A 123 7.98 -5.37 24.98
N LYS A 124 7.03 -6.07 25.61
CA LYS A 124 5.64 -5.59 25.75
C LYS A 124 5.60 -4.22 26.42
N ASN A 125 4.66 -3.37 26.00
CA ASN A 125 4.47 -1.99 26.46
C ASN A 125 5.60 -1.02 26.06
N THR A 126 6.41 -1.37 25.06
CA THR A 126 7.40 -0.46 24.49
C THR A 126 6.69 0.52 23.56
N GLN A 127 6.88 1.82 23.78
CA GLN A 127 6.24 2.87 22.99
C GLN A 127 6.93 3.04 21.62
N LEU A 128 6.16 3.27 20.55
CA LEU A 128 6.71 3.45 19.19
C LEU A 128 7.46 4.77 19.00
N GLY A 129 7.16 5.78 19.83
CA GLY A 129 7.80 7.09 19.78
C GLY A 129 7.92 7.70 21.17
N ASN A 130 7.91 9.03 21.24
CA ASN A 130 8.02 9.77 22.51
C ASN A 130 6.69 10.41 22.96
N GLY A 131 5.57 10.08 22.29
CA GLY A 131 4.23 10.58 22.62
C GLY A 131 3.81 11.83 21.84
N THR A 132 4.76 12.48 21.17
CA THR A 132 4.51 13.62 20.26
C THR A 132 5.14 13.43 18.88
N THR A 133 6.15 12.58 18.75
CA THR A 133 6.92 12.37 17.55
C THR A 133 7.11 10.87 17.31
N LEU A 134 6.73 10.43 16.12
CA LEU A 134 6.97 9.07 15.64
C LEU A 134 8.29 9.05 14.85
N PRO A 135 9.27 8.21 15.19
CA PRO A 135 10.50 8.07 14.43
C PRO A 135 10.26 7.69 12.96
N GLN A 136 11.07 8.21 12.04
CA GLN A 136 10.89 8.04 10.59
C GLN A 136 10.86 6.56 10.15
N GLN A 137 11.63 5.70 10.80
CA GLN A 137 11.62 4.26 10.55
C GLN A 137 10.24 3.63 10.78
N HIS A 138 9.49 4.11 11.78
CA HIS A 138 8.14 3.63 12.08
C HIS A 138 7.12 4.23 11.13
N ILE A 139 7.28 5.50 10.73
CA ILE A 139 6.47 6.10 9.66
C ILE A 139 6.57 5.27 8.39
N ASN A 140 7.79 5.04 7.89
CA ASN A 140 8.03 4.28 6.67
C ASN A 140 7.51 2.83 6.77
N GLY A 141 7.76 2.17 7.91
CA GLY A 141 7.33 0.80 8.14
C GLY A 141 5.81 0.65 8.18
N ILE A 142 5.10 1.57 8.83
CA ILE A 142 3.63 1.55 8.93
C ILE A 142 2.98 1.92 7.60
N GLU A 143 3.54 2.88 6.86
CA GLU A 143 3.05 3.22 5.52
C GLU A 143 3.21 2.05 4.54
N SER A 144 4.34 1.32 4.60
CA SER A 144 4.55 0.10 3.82
C SER A 144 3.60 -1.03 4.23
N LEU A 145 3.37 -1.20 5.53
CA LEU A 145 2.38 -2.14 6.05
C LEU A 145 0.97 -1.79 5.56
N ALA A 146 0.60 -0.51 5.57
CA ALA A 146 -0.69 -0.05 5.08
C ALA A 146 -0.85 -0.31 3.58
N ALA A 147 0.15 0.07 2.76
CA ALA A 147 0.12 -0.16 1.31
C ALA A 147 -0.07 -1.63 0.95
N THR A 148 0.62 -2.54 1.66
CA THR A 148 0.49 -3.99 1.44
C THR A 148 -0.81 -4.57 1.99
N SER A 149 -1.26 -4.12 3.17
CA SER A 149 -2.44 -4.66 3.84
C SER A 149 -3.75 -4.21 3.21
N LEU A 150 -3.77 -2.99 2.65
CA LEU A 150 -4.95 -2.37 2.04
C LEU A 150 -5.04 -2.61 0.53
N ALA A 151 -4.01 -3.18 -0.10
CA ALA A 151 -4.03 -3.53 -1.52
C ALA A 151 -5.28 -4.37 -1.87
N GLY A 152 -6.03 -3.92 -2.88
CA GLY A 152 -7.26 -4.57 -3.32
C GLY A 152 -8.50 -4.30 -2.45
N THR A 153 -8.39 -3.54 -1.36
CA THR A 153 -9.55 -3.14 -0.55
C THR A 153 -10.28 -1.92 -1.10
N GLY A 154 -9.64 -1.14 -1.97
CA GLY A 154 -10.15 0.15 -2.45
C GLY A 154 -10.07 1.26 -1.41
N TYR A 155 -9.21 1.11 -0.39
CA TYR A 155 -8.93 2.10 0.65
C TYR A 155 -7.43 2.36 0.76
N GLN A 156 -7.07 3.57 1.14
CA GLN A 156 -5.69 4.02 1.36
C GLN A 156 -5.58 4.92 2.60
N LEU A 157 -4.36 5.19 3.06
CA LEU A 157 -4.15 6.16 4.14
C LEU A 157 -4.61 7.56 3.71
N ASN A 158 -5.17 8.30 4.66
CA ASN A 158 -5.58 9.70 4.49
C ASN A 158 -4.33 10.56 4.30
N ASN A 159 -4.16 11.19 3.12
CA ASN A 159 -2.97 11.96 2.67
C ASN A 159 -2.14 11.19 1.63
N ASP A 160 -2.74 10.80 0.50
CA ASP A 160 -2.07 10.16 -0.64
C ASP A 160 -1.24 8.92 -0.26
N GLY A 161 -1.83 8.03 0.53
CA GLY A 161 -1.13 6.82 0.97
C GLY A 161 -0.07 7.06 2.06
N LYS A 162 -0.09 8.24 2.70
CA LYS A 162 0.80 8.61 3.82
C LYS A 162 0.04 8.81 5.12
N LEU A 163 0.75 8.73 6.24
CA LEU A 163 0.16 9.06 7.55
C LEU A 163 0.02 10.58 7.72
N THR A 164 -1.16 11.04 8.13
CA THR A 164 -1.32 12.44 8.59
C THR A 164 -0.50 12.72 9.84
N GLN A 165 -0.18 13.99 10.09
CA GLN A 165 0.54 14.40 11.30
C GLN A 165 -0.21 13.99 12.60
N ALA A 166 -1.54 14.07 12.61
CA ALA A 166 -2.36 13.62 13.73
C ALA A 166 -2.21 12.10 13.97
N GLN A 167 -2.26 11.30 12.90
CA GLN A 167 -2.03 9.85 13.01
C GLN A 167 -0.63 9.51 13.49
N GLN A 168 0.40 10.25 13.05
CA GLN A 168 1.76 10.07 13.54
C GLN A 168 1.86 10.37 15.04
N ILE A 169 1.21 11.43 15.54
CA ILE A 169 1.15 11.75 16.96
C ILE A 169 0.46 10.62 17.75
N ASP A 170 -0.66 10.11 17.26
CA ASP A 170 -1.39 9.02 17.94
C ASP A 170 -0.57 7.73 17.95
N LEU A 171 0.05 7.37 16.82
CA LEU A 171 0.96 6.23 16.71
C LEU A 171 2.20 6.38 17.60
N SER A 172 2.70 7.59 17.82
CA SER A 172 3.84 7.82 18.71
C SER A 172 3.55 7.48 20.18
N LYS A 173 2.27 7.34 20.56
CA LYS A 173 1.80 6.94 21.89
C LYS A 173 1.47 5.44 21.95
N ALA A 174 1.38 4.77 20.81
CA ALA A 174 1.07 3.34 20.77
C ALA A 174 2.19 2.53 21.41
N VAL A 175 1.81 1.43 22.06
CA VAL A 175 2.75 0.51 22.73
C VAL A 175 2.60 -0.91 22.19
N THR A 176 3.70 -1.64 22.13
CA THR A 176 3.72 -3.06 21.73
C THR A 176 2.85 -3.92 22.67
N GLY A 177 2.19 -4.93 22.11
CA GLY A 177 1.11 -5.69 22.74
C GLY A 177 -0.23 -4.93 22.82
N GLY A 178 -0.31 -3.70 22.29
CA GLY A 178 -1.50 -2.87 22.26
C GLY A 178 -2.14 -2.77 20.86
N THR A 179 -3.26 -2.06 20.79
CA THR A 179 -4.04 -1.81 19.58
C THR A 179 -4.19 -0.32 19.33
N ILE A 180 -4.19 0.08 18.06
CA ILE A 180 -4.49 1.46 17.66
C ILE A 180 -5.27 1.51 16.34
N ASN A 181 -6.15 2.50 16.23
CA ASN A 181 -6.90 2.76 15.01
C ASN A 181 -6.16 3.76 14.12
N VAL A 182 -6.03 3.44 12.83
CA VAL A 182 -5.47 4.34 11.81
C VAL A 182 -6.54 4.59 10.76
N LYS A 183 -6.91 5.87 10.60
CA LYS A 183 -7.93 6.29 9.63
C LYS A 183 -7.48 6.09 8.18
N VAL A 184 -8.39 5.55 7.37
CA VAL A 184 -8.25 5.37 5.92
C VAL A 184 -9.41 6.03 5.19
N THR A 185 -9.16 6.36 3.92
CA THR A 185 -10.14 6.92 2.99
C THR A 185 -10.31 5.96 1.84
N LYS A 186 -11.47 6.01 1.21
CA LYS A 186 -11.70 5.28 -0.04
C LYS A 186 -10.75 5.84 -1.10
N GLU A 187 -10.18 4.96 -1.91
CA GLU A 187 -9.44 5.37 -3.10
C GLU A 187 -10.41 6.01 -4.09
N SER A 188 -10.04 7.18 -4.62
CA SER A 188 -10.84 7.84 -5.64
C SER A 188 -10.66 7.14 -6.99
N THR A 189 -11.76 6.95 -7.72
CA THR A 189 -11.72 6.51 -9.12
C THR A 189 -11.82 7.68 -10.10
N ASN A 190 -12.07 8.89 -9.59
CA ASN A 190 -12.25 10.10 -10.40
C ASN A 190 -10.89 10.60 -10.88
N GLN A 191 -10.79 10.92 -12.17
CA GLN A 191 -9.61 11.59 -12.71
C GLN A 191 -9.48 12.98 -12.06
N ALA A 192 -8.29 13.31 -11.54
CA ALA A 192 -8.08 14.51 -10.77
C ALA A 192 -8.12 15.81 -11.60
N PHE A 193 -7.59 15.75 -12.82
CA PHE A 193 -7.41 16.90 -13.71
C PHE A 193 -7.97 16.60 -15.10
N SER A 194 -8.52 17.60 -15.78
CA SER A 194 -8.96 17.42 -17.18
C SER A 194 -7.81 17.40 -18.19
N ASN A 195 -6.65 17.95 -17.82
CA ASN A 195 -5.45 17.95 -18.65
C ASN A 195 -4.18 17.95 -17.79
N ILE A 196 -3.08 17.51 -18.41
CA ILE A 196 -1.72 17.69 -17.93
C ILE A 196 -0.92 18.31 -19.07
N THR A 197 -0.13 19.33 -18.80
CA THR A 197 0.75 19.93 -19.82
C THR A 197 2.16 19.50 -19.54
N LEU A 198 2.79 18.83 -20.52
CA LEU A 198 4.19 18.42 -20.42
C LEU A 198 5.05 19.52 -21.04
N ASN A 199 5.51 20.48 -20.23
CA ASN A 199 6.22 21.68 -20.68
C ASN A 199 7.51 21.30 -21.42
N THR A 200 7.38 21.16 -22.73
CA THR A 200 8.40 20.68 -23.66
C THR A 200 8.50 21.67 -24.83
N SER A 201 9.66 22.28 -25.04
CA SER A 201 9.78 23.37 -26.02
C SER A 201 10.78 23.06 -27.13
N SER A 202 10.33 23.29 -28.38
CA SER A 202 11.18 23.19 -29.55
C SER A 202 12.21 24.32 -29.66
N THR A 203 11.95 25.44 -29.01
CA THR A 203 12.81 26.63 -29.03
C THR A 203 13.73 26.74 -27.82
N ALA A 204 13.58 25.87 -26.81
CA ALA A 204 14.43 25.89 -25.62
C ALA A 204 15.91 25.68 -25.95
N SER A 205 16.78 26.42 -25.28
CA SER A 205 18.23 26.25 -25.39
C SER A 205 18.68 25.00 -24.62
N PRO A 206 19.78 24.34 -25.00
CA PRO A 206 20.34 23.23 -24.22
C PRO A 206 20.65 23.68 -22.78
N GLY A 207 20.14 22.95 -21.78
CA GLY A 207 20.31 23.24 -20.35
C GLY A 207 19.26 24.19 -19.77
N GLU A 208 18.29 24.62 -20.57
CA GLU A 208 17.19 25.46 -20.12
C GLU A 208 16.11 24.61 -19.43
N THR A 209 15.57 25.13 -18.32
CA THR A 209 14.34 24.58 -17.74
C THR A 209 13.14 25.18 -18.45
N VAL A 210 12.35 24.33 -19.11
CA VAL A 210 11.15 24.71 -19.85
C VAL A 210 9.97 24.78 -18.87
N ASN A 211 9.56 26.01 -18.55
CA ASN A 211 8.49 26.31 -17.56
C ASN A 211 7.28 27.06 -18.17
N THR A 212 7.28 27.36 -19.47
CA THR A 212 6.31 28.30 -20.08
C THR A 212 5.12 27.60 -20.76
N GLU A 213 3.97 28.28 -20.79
CA GLU A 213 2.67 27.89 -21.37
C GLU A 213 2.70 27.43 -22.85
N ASN A 214 3.85 27.50 -23.52
CA ASN A 214 4.02 27.17 -24.95
C ASN A 214 4.75 25.83 -25.19
N GLY A 215 4.75 24.92 -24.22
CA GLY A 215 5.55 23.70 -24.28
C GLY A 215 4.74 22.42 -24.44
N GLU A 216 4.43 22.00 -25.67
CA GLU A 216 4.01 20.61 -25.99
C GLU A 216 4.53 20.18 -27.38
N ALA A 217 5.66 20.72 -27.84
CA ALA A 217 6.13 20.53 -29.21
C ALA A 217 6.28 19.05 -29.65
N PRO A 218 6.98 18.16 -28.89
CA PRO A 218 7.04 16.74 -29.23
C PRO A 218 5.70 16.02 -29.06
N ILE A 219 4.85 16.46 -28.13
CA ILE A 219 3.52 15.86 -27.91
C ILE A 219 2.63 16.10 -29.13
N ASN A 220 2.48 17.35 -29.55
CA ASN A 220 1.63 17.77 -30.67
C ASN A 220 2.09 17.19 -32.02
N SER A 221 3.34 16.73 -32.08
CA SER A 221 3.90 16.08 -33.26
C SER A 221 3.75 14.56 -33.26
N ASN A 222 3.06 13.98 -32.27
CA ASN A 222 2.95 12.52 -32.09
C ASN A 222 4.31 11.82 -31.98
N ALA A 223 5.30 12.49 -31.37
CA ALA A 223 6.63 11.97 -31.26
C ALA A 223 6.68 10.70 -30.40
N PHE A 224 7.65 9.84 -30.68
CA PHE A 224 7.98 8.73 -29.78
C PHE A 224 8.90 9.19 -28.66
N GLY A 225 8.50 8.89 -27.43
CA GLY A 225 9.32 9.01 -26.23
C GLY A 225 10.04 7.70 -25.96
N TYR A 226 11.30 7.78 -25.57
CA TYR A 226 12.13 6.65 -25.18
C TYR A 226 12.60 6.85 -23.74
N SER A 227 12.24 5.96 -22.83
CA SER A 227 12.80 5.93 -21.48
C SER A 227 13.61 4.66 -21.26
N GLU A 228 14.59 4.73 -20.37
CA GLU A 228 15.37 3.57 -19.93
C GLU A 228 14.90 3.15 -18.53
N ASP A 229 14.27 2.00 -18.42
CA ASP A 229 13.97 1.33 -17.15
C ASP A 229 14.85 0.08 -17.03
N GLY A 230 15.95 0.20 -16.27
CA GLY A 230 16.99 -0.84 -16.22
C GLY A 230 17.57 -1.13 -17.61
N ASN A 231 17.40 -2.37 -18.09
CA ASN A 231 17.85 -2.82 -19.41
C ASN A 231 16.76 -2.74 -20.50
N LYS A 232 15.59 -2.18 -20.20
CA LYS A 232 14.45 -2.13 -21.12
C LYS A 232 14.23 -0.70 -21.61
N VAL A 233 14.20 -0.53 -22.93
CA VAL A 233 13.72 0.71 -23.54
C VAL A 233 12.21 0.63 -23.65
N VAL A 234 11.50 1.56 -23.03
CA VAL A 234 10.07 1.76 -23.26
C VAL A 234 9.96 2.83 -24.34
N ALA A 235 9.47 2.44 -25.52
CA ALA A 235 9.22 3.33 -26.64
C ALA A 235 7.72 3.39 -26.91
N ASN A 236 7.12 4.57 -26.74
CA ASN A 236 5.70 4.77 -27.06
C ASN A 236 5.45 6.21 -27.51
N ASN A 237 4.32 6.41 -28.16
CA ASN A 237 3.84 7.71 -28.59
C ASN A 237 3.56 8.60 -27.35
N LEU A 238 4.15 9.79 -27.30
CA LEU A 238 4.06 10.67 -26.14
C LEU A 238 2.62 11.10 -25.78
N PRO A 239 1.72 11.42 -26.74
CA PRO A 239 0.30 11.60 -26.44
C PRO A 239 -0.34 10.43 -25.67
N VAL A 240 0.00 9.18 -26.01
CA VAL A 240 -0.50 7.99 -25.29
C VAL A 240 0.05 7.95 -23.87
N LEU A 241 1.36 8.16 -23.70
CA LEU A 241 2.01 8.19 -22.39
C LEU A 241 1.43 9.30 -21.50
N LYS A 242 1.23 10.50 -22.06
CA LYS A 242 0.58 11.64 -21.40
C LYS A 242 -0.83 11.29 -20.94
N SER A 243 -1.65 10.71 -21.82
CA SER A 243 -3.02 10.31 -21.50
C SER A 243 -3.08 9.26 -20.39
N ASN A 244 -2.18 8.27 -20.44
CA ASN A 244 -2.12 7.23 -19.41
C ASN A 244 -1.70 7.81 -18.04
N ALA A 245 -0.69 8.68 -18.01
CA ALA A 245 -0.29 9.38 -16.79
C ALA A 245 -1.47 10.17 -16.23
N LEU A 246 -2.09 11.04 -17.04
CA LEU A 246 -3.27 11.80 -16.63
C LEU A 246 -4.39 10.92 -16.09
N SER A 247 -4.64 9.75 -16.70
CA SER A 247 -5.67 8.81 -16.26
C SER A 247 -5.39 8.17 -14.90
N ASN A 248 -4.12 8.05 -14.52
CA ASN A 248 -3.68 7.44 -13.25
C ASN A 248 -3.67 8.45 -12.09
N ILE A 249 -3.72 9.75 -12.38
CA ILE A 249 -3.83 10.76 -11.33
C ILE A 249 -5.30 10.86 -10.90
N LYS A 250 -5.58 10.38 -9.69
CA LYS A 250 -6.94 10.28 -9.13
C LYS A 250 -7.12 11.19 -7.92
N GLY A 251 -8.36 11.62 -7.69
CA GLY A 251 -8.71 12.35 -6.48
C GLY A 251 -10.17 12.80 -6.49
N ASP A 252 -10.71 13.10 -5.31
CA ASP A 252 -12.06 13.65 -5.16
C ASP A 252 -12.05 15.18 -5.14
N SER A 253 -13.13 15.80 -5.61
CA SER A 253 -13.26 17.26 -5.73
C SER A 253 -12.78 18.01 -4.48
N GLY A 254 -11.89 18.99 -4.68
CA GLY A 254 -11.34 19.82 -3.60
C GLY A 254 -10.22 19.19 -2.78
N GLN A 255 -9.84 17.92 -3.05
CA GLN A 255 -8.59 17.36 -2.52
C GLN A 255 -7.40 17.99 -3.25
N ASN A 256 -6.31 18.21 -2.51
CA ASN A 256 -5.03 18.57 -3.13
C ASN A 256 -4.29 17.29 -3.52
N VAL A 257 -3.88 17.17 -4.78
CA VAL A 257 -3.04 16.06 -5.24
C VAL A 257 -1.59 16.41 -4.99
N SER A 258 -0.87 15.58 -4.24
CA SER A 258 0.56 15.82 -4.01
C SER A 258 1.39 15.73 -5.29
N GLU A 259 2.47 16.53 -5.34
CA GLU A 259 3.49 16.41 -6.40
C GLU A 259 4.04 14.98 -6.50
N ALA A 260 4.18 14.28 -5.38
CA ALA A 260 4.66 12.90 -5.35
C ALA A 260 3.72 11.94 -6.10
N ALA A 261 2.40 12.09 -5.97
CA ALA A 261 1.42 11.29 -6.69
C ALA A 261 1.50 11.55 -8.21
N ILE A 262 1.62 12.81 -8.62
CA ILE A 262 1.79 13.18 -10.04
C ILE A 262 3.10 12.61 -10.59
N LYS A 263 4.21 12.77 -9.85
CA LYS A 263 5.51 12.22 -10.23
C LYS A 263 5.50 10.70 -10.36
N SER A 264 4.83 9.98 -9.45
CA SER A 264 4.68 8.53 -9.53
C SER A 264 3.94 8.11 -10.80
N SER A 265 2.83 8.79 -11.10
CA SER A 265 2.05 8.53 -12.31
C SER A 265 2.85 8.76 -13.60
N LEU A 266 3.68 9.82 -13.65
CA LEU A 266 4.61 10.07 -14.75
C LEU A 266 5.70 9.00 -14.83
N ALA A 267 6.23 8.54 -13.69
CA ALA A 267 7.26 7.51 -13.63
C ALA A 267 6.75 6.18 -14.22
N ASP A 268 5.51 5.79 -13.93
CA ASP A 268 4.89 4.57 -14.47
C ASP A 268 4.81 4.59 -16.01
N GLN A 269 4.81 5.79 -16.62
CA GLN A 269 4.79 5.99 -18.07
C GLN A 269 6.17 6.31 -18.65
N GLY A 270 7.23 6.30 -17.83
CA GLY A 270 8.59 6.66 -18.27
C GLY A 270 8.76 8.15 -18.59
N LEU A 271 7.93 9.04 -18.07
CA LEU A 271 7.94 10.48 -18.37
C LEU A 271 8.75 11.31 -17.38
N ILE A 272 9.53 10.69 -16.48
CA ILE A 272 10.42 11.40 -15.54
C ILE A 272 11.78 11.70 -16.16
N ASP A 273 12.28 10.78 -16.98
CA ASP A 273 13.54 10.86 -17.68
C ASP A 273 13.37 10.16 -19.03
N PHE A 274 13.28 10.96 -20.11
CA PHE A 274 13.00 10.42 -21.44
C PHE A 274 13.69 11.20 -22.55
N TYR A 275 13.84 10.52 -23.68
CA TYR A 275 14.47 11.02 -24.89
C TYR A 275 13.46 11.10 -26.02
N VAL A 276 13.64 12.09 -26.89
CA VAL A 276 12.88 12.26 -28.13
C VAL A 276 13.86 12.56 -29.25
N VAL A 277 13.57 12.12 -30.47
CA VAL A 277 14.40 12.40 -31.65
C VAL A 277 13.75 13.43 -32.54
N TYR A 278 14.56 14.40 -32.94
CA TYR A 278 14.22 15.41 -33.92
C TYR A 278 15.10 15.23 -35.16
N GLN A 279 14.48 15.17 -36.34
CA GLN A 279 15.17 15.07 -37.61
C GLN A 279 15.39 16.45 -38.21
N ASN A 280 16.65 16.80 -38.44
CA ASN A 280 17.14 18.07 -38.95
C ASN A 280 18.14 17.83 -40.10
N GLY A 281 17.66 17.56 -41.32
CA GLY A 281 18.58 17.39 -42.46
C GLY A 281 18.08 16.65 -43.71
N LEU A 282 16.81 16.25 -43.78
CA LEU A 282 16.18 15.66 -44.98
C LEU A 282 15.03 16.56 -45.48
N ALA A 283 14.32 16.13 -46.52
CA ALA A 283 13.17 16.84 -47.11
C ALA A 283 12.06 17.15 -46.09
N THR A 284 11.97 16.36 -45.01
CA THR A 284 11.05 16.56 -43.88
C THR A 284 11.85 16.84 -42.61
N LYS A 285 11.56 17.98 -41.97
CA LYS A 285 12.03 18.32 -40.62
C LYS A 285 10.90 18.07 -39.63
N GLY A 286 11.20 17.45 -38.50
CA GLY A 286 10.18 17.15 -37.50
C GLY A 286 10.62 16.12 -36.48
N PHE A 287 9.76 15.89 -35.49
CA PHE A 287 9.97 14.79 -34.54
C PHE A 287 9.73 13.45 -35.21
N VAL A 288 10.48 12.45 -34.77
CA VAL A 288 10.29 11.07 -35.23
C VAL A 288 9.00 10.52 -34.60
N THR A 289 8.13 10.00 -35.45
CA THR A 289 6.80 9.45 -35.09
C THR A 289 6.73 7.94 -35.27
N ASP A 290 7.85 7.25 -35.47
CA ASP A 290 7.95 5.79 -35.52
C ASP A 290 8.92 5.25 -34.46
N ASN A 291 8.80 3.97 -34.10
CA ASN A 291 9.65 3.34 -33.10
C ASN A 291 10.87 2.61 -33.71
N GLY A 292 10.99 2.58 -35.04
CA GLY A 292 11.93 1.75 -35.80
C GLY A 292 13.27 2.42 -36.07
N LEU A 293 13.88 3.03 -35.06
CA LEU A 293 14.99 3.96 -35.27
C LEU A 293 16.34 3.29 -35.55
N LYS A 294 16.91 3.63 -36.71
CA LYS A 294 18.33 3.49 -37.02
C LYS A 294 18.88 4.87 -37.38
N LEU A 295 19.52 5.53 -36.42
CA LEU A 295 20.06 6.87 -36.62
C LEU A 295 21.49 6.80 -37.16
N SER A 296 21.74 7.45 -38.29
CA SER A 296 23.08 7.62 -38.87
C SER A 296 23.26 9.03 -39.42
N GLY A 297 24.39 9.67 -39.11
CA GLY A 297 24.76 10.97 -39.69
C GLY A 297 24.21 12.19 -38.92
N GLY A 298 24.80 13.36 -39.16
CA GLY A 298 24.48 14.64 -38.50
C GLY A 298 23.10 15.24 -38.77
N GLN A 299 22.16 14.43 -39.24
CA GLN A 299 20.81 14.81 -39.62
C GLN A 299 19.80 14.67 -38.47
N TYR A 300 20.24 14.23 -37.29
CA TYR A 300 19.36 14.00 -36.14
C TYR A 300 19.87 14.74 -34.91
N GLU A 301 18.92 15.19 -34.10
CA GLU A 301 19.12 15.73 -32.77
C GLU A 301 18.36 14.87 -31.77
N ILE A 302 19.01 14.58 -30.66
CA ILE A 302 18.45 13.82 -29.56
C ILE A 302 18.20 14.80 -28.43
N TRP A 303 16.97 14.83 -27.95
CA TRP A 303 16.52 15.74 -26.91
C TRP A 303 16.19 14.92 -25.68
N HIS A 304 16.82 15.26 -24.55
CA HIS A 304 16.67 14.59 -23.27
C HIS A 304 15.89 15.51 -22.33
N TYR A 305 14.81 15.00 -21.76
CA TYR A 305 13.94 15.71 -20.83
C TYR A 305 14.03 15.09 -19.44
N THR A 306 14.37 15.90 -18.46
CA THR A 306 14.49 15.50 -17.05
C THR A 306 13.47 16.27 -16.22
N TYR A 307 12.61 15.57 -15.48
CA TYR A 307 11.60 16.16 -14.61
C TYR A 307 12.22 17.15 -13.60
N LYS A 308 11.61 18.32 -13.44
CA LYS A 308 12.03 19.35 -12.48
C LYS A 308 10.99 19.74 -11.45
N GLY A 309 9.73 19.39 -11.67
CA GLY A 309 8.66 19.70 -10.74
C GLY A 309 7.31 19.82 -11.43
N VAL A 310 6.29 20.12 -10.63
CA VAL A 310 4.97 20.52 -11.12
C VAL A 310 4.68 21.97 -10.75
N SER A 311 3.82 22.62 -11.52
CA SER A 311 3.32 23.97 -11.22
C SER A 311 1.85 24.11 -11.62
N GLY A 312 1.18 25.12 -11.03
CA GLY A 312 -0.26 25.36 -11.20
C GLY A 312 -1.06 24.98 -9.95
N ASP A 313 -2.38 24.97 -10.10
CA ASP A 313 -3.30 24.53 -9.04
C ASP A 313 -3.39 23.00 -9.03
N LEU A 314 -2.97 22.40 -7.92
CA LEU A 314 -2.96 20.95 -7.74
C LEU A 314 -4.24 20.41 -7.07
N ASN A 315 -5.26 21.25 -6.90
CA ASN A 315 -6.54 20.80 -6.38
C ASN A 315 -7.34 20.06 -7.46
N VAL A 316 -7.94 18.93 -7.09
CA VAL A 316 -8.82 18.13 -7.94
C VAL A 316 -9.97 19.00 -8.47
N GLY A 317 -10.19 18.92 -9.77
CA GLY A 317 -11.14 19.77 -10.50
C GLY A 317 -10.46 20.96 -11.20
N SER A 318 -9.18 21.22 -10.93
CA SER A 318 -8.40 22.17 -11.72
C SER A 318 -8.28 21.70 -13.17
N THR A 319 -8.30 22.66 -14.10
CA THR A 319 -8.37 22.37 -15.54
C THR A 319 -7.08 21.77 -16.08
N ASN A 320 -5.93 22.09 -15.48
CA ASN A 320 -4.62 21.70 -15.97
C ASN A 320 -3.59 21.67 -14.84
N VAL A 321 -2.69 20.69 -14.91
CA VAL A 321 -1.45 20.67 -14.12
C VAL A 321 -0.25 20.73 -15.07
N ASN A 322 0.76 21.55 -14.73
CA ASN A 322 1.93 21.72 -15.57
C ASN A 322 3.10 20.89 -15.03
N VAL A 323 3.75 20.14 -15.90
CA VAL A 323 4.96 19.35 -15.60
C VAL A 323 6.14 20.03 -16.25
N ASN A 324 7.12 20.38 -15.44
CA ASN A 324 8.30 21.14 -15.86
C ASN A 324 9.48 20.21 -16.12
N TYR A 325 10.21 20.48 -17.19
CA TYR A 325 11.36 19.68 -17.61
C TYR A 325 12.58 20.56 -17.85
N GLU A 326 13.76 20.05 -17.49
CA GLU A 326 15.02 20.51 -18.06
C GLU A 326 15.27 19.76 -19.37
N VAL A 327 15.71 20.48 -20.42
CA VAL A 327 15.99 19.89 -21.73
C VAL A 327 17.45 20.02 -22.13
N LEU A 328 18.06 18.90 -22.51
CA LEU A 328 19.38 18.87 -23.16
C LEU A 328 19.21 18.42 -24.62
N LYS A 329 19.93 19.06 -25.55
CA LYS A 329 19.87 18.72 -26.98
C LYS A 329 21.26 18.40 -27.49
N LYS A 330 21.41 17.27 -28.20
CA LYS A 330 22.68 16.88 -28.82
C LYS A 330 22.48 16.40 -30.25
N LYS A 331 23.34 16.87 -31.15
CA LYS A 331 23.40 16.37 -32.53
C LYS A 331 24.03 14.99 -32.56
N VAL A 332 23.47 14.10 -33.37
CA VAL A 332 24.08 12.80 -33.67
C VAL A 332 25.37 13.03 -34.47
N PRO A 333 26.54 12.52 -34.05
CA PRO A 333 27.77 12.70 -34.81
C PRO A 333 27.70 12.04 -36.20
N PHE A 334 28.33 12.66 -37.20
CA PHE A 334 28.48 12.03 -38.52
C PHE A 334 29.21 10.69 -38.41
N GLY A 335 28.75 9.69 -39.18
CA GLY A 335 29.37 8.37 -39.25
C GLY A 335 29.14 7.46 -38.03
N LYS A 336 28.41 7.90 -36.99
CA LYS A 336 28.03 7.06 -35.85
C LYS A 336 26.63 6.49 -36.02
N TRP A 337 26.48 5.22 -35.64
CA TRP A 337 25.21 4.53 -35.53
C TRP A 337 24.75 4.55 -34.08
N ILE A 338 23.55 5.06 -33.83
CA ILE A 338 22.94 5.06 -32.49
C ILE A 338 21.69 4.21 -32.57
N GLN A 339 21.57 3.25 -31.66
CA GLN A 339 20.40 2.43 -31.49
C GLN A 339 19.90 2.53 -30.05
N PRO A 340 18.59 2.74 -29.83
CA PRO A 340 18.03 2.88 -28.49
C PRO A 340 18.34 1.66 -27.59
N THR A 341 18.37 0.47 -28.19
CA THR A 341 17.99 -0.78 -27.50
C THR A 341 19.13 -1.66 -26.98
N SER A 342 20.42 -1.30 -27.09
CA SER A 342 21.50 -2.13 -26.50
C SER A 342 22.90 -1.49 -26.43
N GLY A 343 23.56 -1.62 -25.27
CA GLY A 343 25.02 -1.51 -25.12
C GLY A 343 25.61 -0.08 -25.01
N SER A 344 26.89 0.07 -25.34
CA SER A 344 27.68 1.32 -25.33
C SER A 344 27.19 2.40 -26.31
N ASN A 345 26.08 2.15 -27.02
CA ASN A 345 25.45 3.05 -27.98
C ASN A 345 24.02 3.47 -27.57
N SER A 346 23.65 3.32 -26.29
CA SER A 346 22.37 3.81 -25.76
C SER A 346 22.27 5.35 -25.79
N TRP A 347 21.06 5.89 -25.62
CA TRP A 347 20.80 7.34 -25.58
C TRP A 347 21.66 8.06 -24.55
N LYS A 348 21.86 7.46 -23.36
CA LYS A 348 22.75 8.00 -22.31
C LYS A 348 24.18 8.23 -22.80
N ASN A 349 24.73 7.35 -23.63
CA ASN A 349 26.11 7.49 -24.14
C ASN A 349 26.27 8.71 -25.07
N VAL A 350 25.19 9.16 -25.71
CA VAL A 350 25.20 10.40 -26.51
C VAL A 350 25.39 11.61 -25.59
N PHE A 351 24.73 11.59 -24.43
CA PHE A 351 24.85 12.65 -23.44
C PHE A 351 26.16 12.55 -22.62
N GLY A 352 26.86 11.43 -22.71
CA GLY A 352 28.05 11.12 -21.91
C GLY A 352 27.63 10.63 -20.51
N THR A 353 28.54 9.99 -19.77
CA THR A 353 28.37 9.91 -18.30
C THR A 353 28.41 11.35 -17.78
N ILE A 354 27.24 11.86 -17.39
CA ILE A 354 27.07 13.11 -16.65
C ILE A 354 27.67 12.92 -15.25
#